data_AF-A0A399EUT7-F1
#
_entry.id   AF-A0A399EUT7-F1
#
_cell.length_a   1.000
_cell.length_b   1.000
_cell.length_c   1.000
_cell.angle_alpha   90.00
_cell.angle_beta   90.00
_cell.angle_gamma   90.00
#
_symmetry.space_group_name_H-M   'P 1'
#
loop_
_entity.id
_entity.type
_entity.pdbx_description
1 polymer ?
#
loop_
_entity_poly.entity_id
_entity_poly.type
_entity_poly.pdbx_seq_one_letter_code
_entity_poly.pdbx_strand_id
1 'polypeptide(L)'
;MGAGEVGRFWLDTSLVLRLLTGEPPELAQKALEVFREAEAGKYTLRVHPLVVAEAFYTLRSFYKLPRAEVAQALEELFNREGMEVLEEEAIRQALAEAGRGGLSLEKRGGVGEL
;
A
#
# COMPACT_ATOMS: atom_id res chain seq x y z
N MET A 1 -18.09 7.97 28.85
CA MET A 1 -18.42 6.93 27.85
C MET A 1 -17.12 6.24 27.55
N GLY A 2 -16.92 5.02 28.04
CA GLY A 2 -15.67 4.29 27.82
C GLY A 2 -15.47 4.14 26.31
N ALA A 3 -14.30 4.54 25.80
CA ALA A 3 -13.90 4.19 24.45
C ALA A 3 -13.95 2.66 24.37
N GLY A 4 -15.02 2.11 23.79
CA GLY A 4 -15.07 0.70 23.47
C GLY A 4 -13.84 0.39 22.62
N GLU A 5 -13.19 -0.74 22.88
CA GLU A 5 -12.01 -1.13 22.11
C GLU A 5 -12.39 -1.19 20.63
N VAL A 6 -11.84 -0.26 19.84
CA VAL A 6 -12.06 -0.20 18.39
C VAL A 6 -11.40 -1.44 17.80
N GLY A 7 -12.18 -2.25 17.09
CA GLY A 7 -11.70 -3.49 16.48
C GLY A 7 -10.55 -3.21 15.50
N ARG A 8 -9.56 -4.10 15.47
CA ARG A 8 -8.42 -4.01 14.55
C ARG A 8 -8.40 -5.21 13.62
N PHE A 9 -8.35 -4.97 12.31
CA PHE A 9 -8.38 -6.01 11.30
C PHE A 9 -7.16 -5.87 10.38
N TRP A 10 -6.59 -6.99 9.95
CA TRP A 10 -5.54 -6.97 8.93
C TRP A 10 -6.13 -6.69 7.56
N LEU A 11 -5.55 -5.72 6.87
CA LEU A 11 -5.92 -5.40 5.50
C LEU A 11 -5.34 -6.45 4.54
N ASP A 12 -6.17 -6.95 3.63
CA ASP A 12 -5.73 -7.83 2.55
C ASP A 12 -5.41 -7.03 1.29
N THR A 13 -4.40 -7.49 0.53
CA THR A 13 -3.97 -6.88 -0.73
C THR A 13 -5.12 -6.75 -1.73
N SER A 14 -6.04 -7.71 -1.78
CA SER A 14 -7.17 -7.67 -2.71
C SER A 14 -8.05 -6.43 -2.49
N LEU A 15 -8.31 -6.01 -1.24
CA LEU A 15 -9.10 -4.81 -0.96
C LEU A 15 -8.41 -3.54 -1.48
N VAL A 16 -7.08 -3.44 -1.32
CA VAL A 16 -6.28 -2.35 -1.89
C VAL A 16 -6.43 -2.31 -3.42
N LEU A 17 -6.30 -3.46 -4.08
CA LEU A 17 -6.43 -3.55 -5.53
C LEU A 17 -7.84 -3.16 -6.00
N ARG A 18 -8.89 -3.62 -5.31
CA ARG A 18 -10.27 -3.28 -5.68
C ARG A 18 -10.55 -1.79 -5.51
N LEU A 19 -10.06 -1.18 -4.43
CA LEU A 19 -10.20 0.25 -4.22
C LEU A 19 -9.48 1.07 -5.30
N LEU A 20 -8.23 0.73 -5.62
CA LEU A 20 -7.41 1.51 -6.55
C LEU A 20 -7.78 1.29 -8.02
N THR A 21 -8.22 0.09 -8.40
CA THR A 21 -8.50 -0.24 -9.80
C THR A 21 -9.97 -0.10 -10.17
N GLY A 22 -10.89 -0.09 -9.20
CA GLY A 22 -12.32 -0.06 -9.46
C GLY A 22 -12.89 -1.38 -10.01
N GLU A 23 -12.09 -2.45 -10.09
CA GLU A 23 -12.45 -3.66 -10.84
C GLU A 23 -12.39 -4.94 -9.98
N PRO A 24 -13.37 -5.86 -10.08
CA PRO A 24 -14.66 -5.65 -10.72
C PRO A 24 -15.52 -4.68 -9.87
N PRO A 25 -16.45 -3.93 -10.50
CA PRO A 25 -17.17 -2.84 -9.84
C PRO A 25 -17.88 -3.23 -8.54
N GLU A 26 -18.48 -4.41 -8.50
CA GLU A 26 -19.18 -4.91 -7.30
C GLU A 26 -18.25 -5.10 -6.11
N LEU A 27 -17.03 -5.58 -6.33
CA LEU A 27 -16.05 -5.78 -5.27
C LEU A 27 -15.35 -4.46 -4.91
N ALA A 28 -15.16 -3.57 -5.87
CA ALA A 28 -14.65 -2.23 -5.62
C ALA A 28 -15.59 -1.41 -4.72
N GLN A 29 -16.90 -1.50 -4.96
CA GLN A 29 -17.88 -0.83 -4.11
C GLN A 29 -17.84 -1.35 -2.66
N LYS A 30 -17.73 -2.67 -2.48
CA LYS A 30 -17.58 -3.29 -1.15
C LYS A 30 -16.27 -2.88 -0.47
N ALA A 31 -15.16 -2.85 -1.21
CA ALA A 31 -13.88 -2.39 -0.69
C ALA A 31 -13.99 -0.93 -0.25
N LEU A 32 -14.56 -0.06 -1.08
CA LEU A 32 -14.79 1.34 -0.74
C LEU A 32 -15.58 1.52 0.57
N GLU A 33 -16.61 0.70 0.79
CA GLU A 33 -17.37 0.70 2.05
C GLU A 33 -16.48 0.32 3.24
N VAL A 34 -15.63 -0.70 3.11
CA VAL A 34 -14.68 -1.09 4.16
C VAL A 34 -13.73 0.05 4.52
N PHE A 35 -13.15 0.74 3.53
CA PHE A 35 -12.27 1.88 3.79
C PHE A 35 -13.02 3.07 4.43
N ARG A 36 -14.23 3.39 3.96
CA ARG A 36 -15.07 4.46 4.53
C ARG A 36 -15.45 4.19 5.99
N GLU A 37 -15.73 2.95 6.33
CA GLU A 37 -16.06 2.57 7.71
C GLU A 37 -14.84 2.67 8.64
N ALA A 38 -13.66 2.34 8.14
CA ALA A 38 -12.41 2.56 8.87
C ALA A 38 -12.12 4.06 9.06
N GLU A 39 -12.24 4.86 8.00
CA GLU A 39 -12.12 6.33 8.06
C GLU A 39 -13.13 6.94 9.05
N ALA A 40 -14.36 6.40 9.12
CA ALA A 40 -15.38 6.82 10.09
C ALA A 40 -15.14 6.32 11.52
N GLY A 41 -14.02 5.63 11.79
CA GLY A 41 -13.63 5.17 13.12
C GLY A 41 -14.40 3.95 13.64
N LYS A 42 -15.11 3.20 12.77
CA LYS A 42 -15.79 1.96 13.19
C LYS A 42 -14.80 0.86 13.58
N TYR A 43 -13.66 0.82 12.91
CA TYR A 43 -12.53 -0.08 13.15
C TYR A 43 -11.24 0.51 12.58
N THR A 44 -10.11 -0.12 12.86
CA THR A 44 -8.81 0.22 12.28
C THR A 44 -8.32 -0.90 11.37
N LEU A 45 -7.83 -0.52 10.18
CA LEU A 45 -7.20 -1.41 9.22
C LEU A 45 -5.68 -1.39 9.41
N ARG A 46 -5.13 -2.53 9.83
CA ARG A 46 -3.69 -2.70 10.03
C ARG A 46 -3.04 -3.11 8.71
N VAL A 47 -1.99 -2.41 8.32
CA VAL A 47 -1.28 -2.63 7.06
C VAL A 47 0.09 -3.24 7.35
N HIS A 48 0.30 -4.47 6.87
CA HIS A 48 1.60 -5.13 6.94
C HIS A 48 2.47 -4.72 5.73
N PRO A 49 3.80 -4.59 5.86
CA PRO A 49 4.67 -4.23 4.72
C PRO A 49 4.51 -5.15 3.49
N LEU A 50 4.20 -6.43 3.73
CA LEU A 50 3.91 -7.40 2.66
C LEU A 50 2.70 -7.00 1.80
N VAL A 51 1.63 -6.47 2.41
CA VAL A 51 0.43 -6.00 1.69
C VAL A 51 0.80 -4.87 0.73
N VAL A 52 1.66 -3.95 1.18
CA VAL A 52 2.15 -2.84 0.35
C VAL A 52 3.00 -3.35 -0.81
N ALA A 53 3.91 -4.28 -0.54
CA ALA A 53 4.77 -4.88 -1.56
C ALA A 53 3.97 -5.66 -2.63
N GLU A 54 2.99 -6.46 -2.21
CA GLU A 54 2.12 -7.22 -3.11
C GLU A 54 1.22 -6.31 -3.94
N ALA A 55 0.62 -5.28 -3.33
CA ALA A 55 -0.19 -4.29 -4.05
C ALA A 55 0.65 -3.58 -5.10
N PHE A 56 1.83 -3.07 -4.71
CA PHE A 56 2.76 -2.42 -5.62
C PHE A 56 3.15 -3.33 -6.79
N TYR A 57 3.58 -4.55 -6.50
CA TYR A 57 4.00 -5.50 -7.51
C TYR A 57 2.85 -5.88 -8.45
N THR A 58 1.64 -6.09 -7.93
CA THR A 58 0.48 -6.48 -8.74
C THR A 58 0.03 -5.34 -9.65
N LEU A 59 -0.05 -4.11 -9.14
CA LEU A 59 -0.39 -2.93 -9.94
C LEU A 59 0.63 -2.68 -11.05
N ARG A 60 1.92 -2.92 -10.78
CA ARG A 60 3.01 -2.83 -11.77
C ARG A 60 3.00 -3.96 -12.80
N SER A 61 2.89 -5.20 -12.34
CA SER A 61 3.15 -6.38 -13.17
C SER A 61 1.90 -6.86 -13.91
N PHE A 62 0.74 -6.83 -13.26
CA PHE A 62 -0.52 -7.29 -13.84
C PHE A 62 -1.26 -6.12 -14.51
N TYR A 63 -1.52 -5.04 -13.78
CA TYR A 63 -2.24 -3.87 -14.30
C TYR A 63 -1.38 -2.93 -15.16
N LYS A 64 -0.07 -3.17 -15.22
CA LYS A 64 0.91 -2.40 -16.03
C LYS A 64 0.93 -0.89 -15.73
N LEU A 65 0.45 -0.47 -14.56
CA LEU A 65 0.37 0.95 -14.18
C LEU A 65 1.74 1.56 -13.94
N PRO A 66 2.02 2.83 -14.28
CA PRO A 66 3.31 3.48 -14.07
C PRO A 66 3.79 3.46 -12.63
N ARG A 67 5.12 3.36 -12.44
CA ARG A 67 5.74 3.15 -11.13
C ARG A 67 5.53 4.29 -10.16
N ALA A 68 5.69 5.52 -10.64
CA ALA A 68 5.46 6.72 -9.86
C ALA A 68 3.99 6.82 -9.42
N GLU A 69 3.05 6.53 -10.33
CA GLU A 69 1.61 6.55 -10.03
C GLU A 69 1.22 5.50 -8.98
N VAL A 70 1.75 4.28 -9.10
CA VAL A 70 1.50 3.23 -8.09
C VAL A 70 2.07 3.61 -6.73
N ALA A 71 3.31 4.12 -6.68
CA ALA A 71 3.92 4.56 -5.43
C ALA A 71 3.10 5.67 -4.76
N GLN A 72 2.73 6.69 -5.54
CA GLN A 72 1.93 7.82 -5.06
C GLN A 72 0.56 7.36 -4.55
N ALA A 73 -0.16 6.52 -5.30
CA ALA A 73 -1.49 6.05 -4.92
C ALA A 73 -1.47 5.23 -3.61
N LEU A 74 -0.43 4.41 -3.40
CA LEU A 74 -0.27 3.65 -2.16
C LEU A 74 0.12 4.54 -0.97
N GLU A 75 0.99 5.52 -1.19
CA GLU A 75 1.35 6.53 -0.19
C GLU A 75 0.09 7.30 0.28
N GLU A 76 -0.70 7.80 -0.67
CA GLU A 76 -1.94 8.53 -0.40
C GLU A 76 -2.99 7.66 0.29
N LEU A 77 -3.07 6.37 -0.03
CA LEU A 77 -4.02 5.44 0.58
C LEU A 77 -3.67 5.13 2.03
N PHE A 78 -2.41 4.81 2.32
CA PHE A 78 -2.02 4.36 3.66
C PHE A 78 -1.86 5.52 4.66
N ASN A 79 -1.84 6.77 4.20
CA ASN A 79 -1.85 7.96 5.04
C ASN A 79 -3.26 8.45 5.42
N ARG A 80 -4.31 7.68 5.11
CA ARG A 80 -5.70 8.03 5.46
C ARG A 80 -6.04 7.69 6.90
N GLU A 81 -7.08 8.34 7.42
CA GLU A 81 -7.68 7.99 8.71
C GLU A 81 -8.16 6.53 8.72
N GLY A 82 -8.13 5.90 9.88
CA GLY A 82 -8.50 4.49 10.03
C GLY A 82 -7.44 3.48 9.60
N MET A 83 -6.26 3.93 9.17
CA MET A 83 -5.11 3.07 8.86
C MET A 83 -4.11 3.01 10.04
N GLU A 84 -3.59 1.81 10.33
CA GLU A 84 -2.46 1.59 11.22
C GLU A 84 -1.36 0.85 10.44
N VAL A 85 -0.36 1.58 9.97
CA VAL A 85 0.69 1.04 9.10
C VAL A 85 1.86 0.54 9.95
N LEU A 86 2.21 -0.74 9.82
CA LEU A 86 3.42 -1.27 10.42
C LEU A 86 4.64 -0.80 9.65
N GLU A 87 5.71 -0.41 10.38
CA GLU A 87 6.95 0.08 9.79
C GLU A 87 6.71 1.28 8.83
N GLU A 88 5.78 2.16 9.18
CA GLU A 88 5.32 3.28 8.34
C GLU A 88 6.47 4.06 7.70
N GLU A 89 7.50 4.40 8.48
CA GLU A 89 8.65 5.15 7.96
C GLU A 89 9.43 4.37 6.90
N ALA A 90 9.62 3.07 7.09
CA ALA A 90 10.30 2.23 6.09
C ALA A 90 9.46 2.08 4.82
N ILE A 91 8.14 1.95 4.96
CA ILE A 91 7.21 1.87 3.82
C ILE A 91 7.21 3.18 3.04
N ARG A 92 7.11 4.32 3.73
CA ARG A 92 7.16 5.68 3.14
C ARG A 92 8.45 5.87 2.32
N GLN A 93 9.59 5.52 2.92
CA GLN A 93 10.89 5.59 2.24
C GLN A 93 10.94 4.65 1.03
N ALA A 94 10.45 3.42 1.17
CA ALA A 94 10.42 2.44 0.09
C ALA A 94 9.54 2.89 -1.08
N LEU A 95 8.34 3.44 -0.83
CA LEU A 95 7.45 3.97 -1.86
C LEU A 95 8.06 5.20 -2.54
N ALA A 96 8.65 6.13 -1.77
CA ALA A 96 9.35 7.29 -2.32
C ALA A 96 10.54 6.89 -3.22
N GLU A 97 11.35 5.92 -2.80
CA GLU A 97 12.43 5.37 -3.63
C GLU A 97 11.90 4.64 -4.86
N ALA A 98 10.92 3.76 -4.69
CA ALA A 98 10.33 3.02 -5.78
C ALA A 98 9.71 3.95 -6.84
N GLY A 99 9.08 5.05 -6.45
CA GLY A 99 8.49 6.04 -7.36
C GLY A 99 9.53 6.79 -8.21
N ARG A 100 10.74 7.02 -7.68
CA ARG A 100 11.83 7.73 -8.38
C ARG A 100 12.48 6.93 -9.51
N GLY A 101 12.25 5.62 -9.59
CA GLY A 101 12.88 4.73 -10.57
C GLY A 101 13.82 3.71 -9.91
N GLY A 102 14.32 2.75 -10.70
CA GLY A 102 15.06 1.62 -10.14
C GLY A 102 16.31 2.05 -9.38
N LEU A 103 16.56 1.42 -8.23
CA LEU A 103 17.91 1.32 -7.68
C LEU A 103 18.80 0.91 -8.85
N SER A 104 19.74 1.79 -9.22
CA SER A 104 20.80 1.41 -10.14
C SER A 104 21.59 0.33 -9.42
N LEU A 105 21.27 -0.93 -9.69
CA LEU A 105 22.11 -2.08 -9.37
C LEU A 105 23.31 -2.05 -10.32
N GLU A 106 23.98 -0.90 -10.46
CA GLU A 106 25.35 -0.93 -10.94
C GLU A 106 26.12 -1.68 -9.87
N LYS A 107 26.72 -2.80 -10.29
CA LYS A 107 27.64 -3.57 -9.47
C LYS A 107 28.61 -2.57 -8.82
N ARG A 108 28.49 -2.36 -7.51
CA ARG A 108 29.64 -1.98 -6.69
C ARG A 108 30.57 -3.19 -6.66
N GLY A 109 31.22 -3.43 -7.79
CA GLY A 109 32.27 -4.41 -8.01
C GLY A 109 33.53 -3.66 -8.36
N GLY A 110 34.06 -2.89 -7.39
CA GLY A 110 35.46 -2.55 -7.38
C GLY A 110 36.21 -3.67 -6.67
N VAL A 111 36.71 -4.64 -7.42
CA VAL A 111 37.97 -5.33 -7.10
C VAL A 111 38.68 -5.51 -8.44
N GLY A 112 39.84 -4.88 -8.55
CA GLY A 112 40.60 -4.81 -9.79
C GLY A 112 41.07 -6.15 -10.29
N GLU A 113 41.28 -6.21 -11.61
CA GLU A 113 42.18 -7.18 -12.23
C GLU A 113 43.01 -6.45 -13.29
N LEU A 114 44.31 -6.40 -12.99
CA LEU A 114 45.51 -6.30 -13.83
C LEU A 114 45.77 -5.01 -14.63
#